data_AF-A0A6I5EU45-F1
#
_entry.id   AF-A0A6I5EU45-F1
#
_cell.length_a   1.000
_cell.length_b   1.000
_cell.length_c   1.000
_cell.angle_alpha   90.00
_cell.angle_beta   90.00
_cell.angle_gamma   90.00
#
_symmetry.space_group_name_H-M   'P 1'
#
loop_
_entity.id
_entity.type
_entity.pdbx_description
1 polymer ?
#
loop_
_entity_poly.entity_id
_entity_poly.type
_entity_poly.pdbx_seq_one_letter_code
_entity_poly.pdbx_strand_id
1 'polypeptide(L)'
;MLSESTSANGIPMDTMRLQGPDYDRIRSTDPDFLASYANFSFCNGAVISAHFGDQRADTAAKTTLARLYPDRVIEQLNIDRLGAGGGGIHCVTQQQPVR
;
A
#
# COMPACT_ATOMS: atom_id res chain seq x y z
N MET A 1 16.99 -2.62 12.85
CA MET A 1 15.61 -2.69 12.28
C MET A 1 14.92 -1.33 12.44
N LEU A 2 13.83 -1.05 11.71
CA LEU A 2 13.04 0.18 11.96
C LEU A 2 12.56 0.26 13.41
N SER A 3 12.24 -0.89 14.03
CA SER A 3 11.83 -1.00 15.44
C SER A 3 12.89 -0.58 16.47
N GLU A 4 14.14 -0.42 16.05
CA GLU A 4 15.27 0.00 16.91
C GLU A 4 15.75 1.42 16.52
N SER A 5 15.06 2.06 15.57
CA SER A 5 15.43 3.36 15.02
C SER A 5 14.65 4.48 15.69
N THR A 6 15.21 5.69 15.64
CA THR A 6 14.57 6.92 16.11
C THR A 6 14.38 7.90 14.96
N SER A 7 13.33 8.71 15.03
CA SER A 7 13.11 9.85 14.13
C SER A 7 14.14 10.96 14.37
N ALA A 8 14.19 11.97 13.48
CA ALA A 8 15.08 13.12 13.61
C ALA A 8 14.92 13.90 14.93
N ASN A 9 13.75 13.80 15.58
CA ASN A 9 13.46 14.43 16.86
C ASN A 9 13.76 13.51 18.07
N GLY A 10 14.39 12.35 17.85
CA GLY A 10 14.73 11.38 18.89
C GLY A 10 13.57 10.48 19.35
N ILE A 11 12.38 10.61 18.75
CA ILE A 11 11.23 9.76 19.09
C ILE A 11 11.42 8.36 18.47
N PRO A 12 11.30 7.26 19.24
CA PRO A 12 11.34 5.90 18.70
C PRO A 12 10.30 5.68 17.59
N MET A 13 10.68 4.97 16.53
CA MET A 13 9.74 4.69 15.44
C MET A 13 8.70 3.65 15.87
N ASP A 14 7.42 4.01 15.77
CA ASP A 14 6.33 3.04 15.82
C ASP A 14 6.19 2.34 14.47
N THR A 15 6.20 1.00 14.49
CA THR A 15 6.25 0.20 13.26
C THR A 15 5.03 -0.69 13.14
N MET A 16 4.33 -0.59 12.01
CA MET A 16 3.26 -1.50 11.64
C MET A 16 3.71 -2.41 10.50
N ARG A 17 3.39 -3.70 10.61
CA ARG A 17 3.63 -4.65 9.52
C ARG A 17 2.45 -4.62 8.56
N LEU A 18 2.74 -4.46 7.27
CA LEU A 18 1.77 -4.62 6.19
C LEU A 18 2.11 -5.91 5.44
N GLN A 19 1.23 -6.90 5.55
CA GLN A 19 1.43 -8.20 4.92
C GLN A 19 1.35 -8.05 3.39
N GLY A 20 2.35 -8.55 2.66
CA GLY A 20 2.31 -8.69 1.21
C GLY A 20 1.40 -9.83 0.76
N PRO A 21 0.98 -9.85 -0.52
CA PRO A 21 0.16 -10.93 -1.05
C PRO A 21 0.96 -12.22 -1.22
N ASP A 22 0.23 -13.34 -1.29
CA ASP A 22 0.77 -14.61 -1.78
C ASP A 22 0.82 -14.57 -3.31
N TYR A 23 2.02 -14.69 -3.89
CA TYR A 23 2.24 -14.62 -5.33
C TYR A 23 1.56 -15.77 -6.10
N ASP A 24 1.26 -16.90 -5.43
CA ASP A 24 0.49 -17.99 -6.04
C ASP A 24 -1.02 -17.70 -6.09
N ARG A 25 -1.47 -16.58 -5.49
CA ARG A 25 -2.90 -16.22 -5.36
C ARG A 25 -3.26 -14.89 -6.01
N ILE A 26 -2.27 -14.10 -6.44
CA ILE A 26 -2.54 -12.89 -7.21
C ILE A 26 -2.91 -13.24 -8.66
N ARG A 27 -3.50 -12.28 -9.37
CA ARG A 27 -3.92 -12.49 -10.77
C ARG A 27 -2.76 -12.48 -11.76
N SER A 28 -1.65 -11.81 -11.44
CA SER A 28 -0.47 -11.78 -12.30
C SER A 28 0.32 -13.08 -12.21
N THR A 29 0.79 -13.60 -13.35
CA THR A 29 1.71 -14.74 -13.42
C THR A 29 3.14 -14.32 -13.78
N ASP A 30 3.39 -13.02 -13.89
CA ASP A 30 4.71 -12.48 -14.23
C ASP A 30 5.60 -12.51 -12.98
N PRO A 31 6.76 -13.20 -13.02
CA PRO A 31 7.68 -13.27 -11.88
C PRO A 31 8.27 -11.91 -11.49
N ASP A 32 8.31 -10.95 -12.42
CA ASP A 32 8.84 -9.60 -12.18
C ASP A 32 7.74 -8.62 -11.69
N PHE A 33 6.51 -9.10 -11.52
CA PHE A 33 5.40 -8.28 -11.05
C PHE A 33 5.62 -7.81 -9.59
N LEU A 34 5.63 -6.50 -9.38
CA LEU A 34 5.82 -5.91 -8.05
C LEU A 34 4.49 -5.81 -7.28
N ALA A 35 4.14 -6.85 -6.54
CA ALA A 35 2.91 -6.90 -5.74
C ALA A 35 3.16 -6.37 -4.31
N SER A 36 3.14 -5.04 -4.13
CA SER A 36 3.30 -4.42 -2.81
C SER A 36 2.15 -3.48 -2.45
N TYR A 37 1.46 -3.78 -1.35
CA TYR A 37 0.43 -2.89 -0.79
C TYR A 37 1.01 -1.61 -0.21
N ALA A 38 2.32 -1.54 0.04
CA ALA A 38 2.99 -0.32 0.53
C ALA A 38 3.04 0.78 -0.54
N ASN A 39 2.79 0.45 -1.81
CA ASN A 39 2.71 1.41 -2.91
C ASN A 39 1.32 2.09 -3.01
N PHE A 40 0.71 2.40 -1.87
CA PHE A 40 -0.54 3.15 -1.82
C PHE A 40 -0.30 4.66 -1.99
N SER A 41 -1.34 5.40 -2.36
CA SER A 41 -1.27 6.86 -2.46
C SER A 41 -2.34 7.53 -1.61
N PHE A 42 -2.02 8.69 -1.05
CA PHE A 42 -2.98 9.52 -0.34
C PHE A 42 -3.66 10.49 -1.30
N CYS A 43 -4.96 10.65 -1.12
CA CYS A 43 -5.71 11.79 -1.64
C CYS A 43 -6.56 12.41 -0.53
N ASN A 44 -7.21 13.53 -0.81
CA ASN A 44 -8.02 14.22 0.19
C ASN A 44 -9.14 13.30 0.69
N GLY A 45 -9.08 12.93 1.96
CA GLY A 45 -10.07 12.06 2.61
C GLY A 45 -9.96 10.56 2.29
N ALA A 46 -8.97 10.12 1.50
CA ALA A 46 -8.86 8.69 1.14
C ALA A 46 -7.42 8.19 0.99
N VAL A 47 -7.27 6.88 1.02
CA VAL A 47 -6.07 6.12 0.67
C VAL A 47 -6.44 5.18 -0.46
N ILE A 48 -5.74 5.29 -1.58
CA ILE A 48 -5.90 4.42 -2.73
C ILE A 48 -4.82 3.34 -2.66
N SER A 49 -5.22 2.09 -2.44
CA SER A 49 -4.32 0.94 -2.33
C SER A 49 -4.56 -0.06 -3.45
N ALA A 50 -3.62 -0.97 -3.63
CA ALA A 50 -3.72 -2.03 -4.61
C ALA A 50 -4.73 -3.10 -4.19
N HIS A 51 -5.33 -3.73 -5.19
CA HIS A 51 -6.07 -4.98 -5.08
C HIS A 51 -5.42 -5.97 -6.06
N PHE A 52 -4.82 -7.06 -5.57
CA PHE A 52 -4.06 -8.01 -6.41
C PHE A 52 -4.82 -9.33 -6.70
N GLY A 53 -5.92 -9.60 -5.98
CA GLY A 53 -6.76 -10.78 -6.18
C GLY A 53 -6.56 -11.87 -5.15
N ASP A 54 -5.51 -11.78 -4.34
CA ASP A 54 -5.40 -12.56 -3.11
C ASP A 54 -6.38 -11.99 -2.09
N GLN A 55 -7.62 -12.49 -2.10
CA GLN A 55 -8.71 -11.99 -1.25
C GLN A 55 -8.32 -11.88 0.23
N ARG A 56 -7.51 -12.81 0.74
CA ARG A 56 -7.08 -12.79 2.15
C ARG A 56 -6.12 -11.64 2.41
N ALA A 57 -5.10 -11.48 1.56
CA ALA A 57 -4.13 -10.40 1.72
C ALA A 57 -4.72 -9.03 1.39
N ASP A 58 -5.57 -8.93 0.36
CA ASP A 58 -6.29 -7.70 -0.01
C ASP A 58 -7.12 -7.20 1.17
N THR A 59 -7.88 -8.10 1.82
CA THR A 59 -8.69 -7.78 3.02
C THR A 59 -7.81 -7.37 4.20
N ALA A 60 -6.70 -8.09 4.44
CA ALA A 60 -5.77 -7.80 5.52
C ALA A 60 -5.10 -6.42 5.36
N ALA A 61 -4.70 -6.08 4.13
CA ALA A 61 -4.14 -4.78 3.77
C ALA A 61 -5.16 -3.67 4.01
N LYS A 62 -6.39 -3.82 3.48
CA LYS A 62 -7.48 -2.85 3.70
C LYS A 62 -7.77 -2.61 5.18
N THR A 63 -7.87 -3.69 5.95
CA THR A 63 -8.15 -3.62 7.39
C THR A 63 -7.02 -2.90 8.13
N THR A 64 -5.77 -3.18 7.76
CA THR A 64 -4.61 -2.54 8.38
C THR A 64 -4.55 -1.04 8.06
N LEU A 65 -4.75 -0.67 6.81
CA LEU A 65 -4.80 0.73 6.39
C LEU A 65 -5.97 1.49 7.04
N ALA A 66 -7.14 0.86 7.19
CA ALA A 66 -8.29 1.46 7.87
C ALA A 66 -8.01 1.74 9.35
N ARG A 67 -7.27 0.87 10.04
CA ARG A 67 -6.84 1.12 11.43
C ARG A 67 -5.81 2.25 11.53
N LEU A 68 -4.89 2.35 10.56
CA LEU A 68 -3.86 3.39 10.54
C LEU A 68 -4.42 4.77 10.17
N TYR A 69 -5.47 4.81 9.34
CA TYR A 69 -6.06 6.03 8.81
C TYR A 69 -7.59 6.03 9.01
N PRO A 70 -8.08 6.08 10.26
CA PRO A 70 -9.50 5.91 10.58
C PRO A 70 -10.41 6.98 9.96
N ASP A 71 -9.88 8.18 9.71
CA ASP A 71 -10.63 9.29 9.11
C ASP A 71 -10.60 9.29 7.57
N ARG A 72 -10.11 8.22 6.95
CA ARG A 72 -9.96 8.10 5.50
C ARG A 72 -10.72 6.91 4.94
N VAL A 73 -11.31 7.09 3.76
CA VAL A 73 -11.84 5.97 2.97
C VAL A 73 -10.66 5.18 2.41
N ILE A 74 -10.65 3.87 2.64
CA ILE A 74 -9.66 2.97 2.04
C ILE A 74 -10.27 2.35 0.78
N GLU A 75 -9.82 2.83 -0.37
CA GLU A 75 -10.28 2.35 -1.68
C GLU A 75 -9.21 1.47 -2.31
N GLN A 76 -9.59 0.26 -2.72
CA GLN A 76 -8.69 -0.68 -3.35
C GLN A 76 -9.02 -0.83 -4.83
N LEU A 77 -8.03 -0.63 -5.69
CA LEU A 77 -8.21 -0.70 -7.14
C LEU A 77 -7.46 -1.89 -7.72
N ASN A 78 -8.05 -2.56 -8.70
CA ASN A 78 -7.30 -3.51 -9.52
C ASN A 78 -6.26 -2.73 -10.32
N ILE A 79 -4.98 -2.98 -10.02
CA ILE A 79 -3.85 -2.30 -10.67
C ILE A 79 -3.01 -3.23 -11.53
N ASP A 80 -3.48 -4.42 -11.90
CA ASP A 80 -2.63 -5.40 -12.60
C ASP A 80 -2.04 -4.84 -13.90
N ARG A 81 -2.83 -4.04 -14.65
CA ARG A 81 -2.34 -3.37 -15.86
C ARG A 81 -1.27 -2.31 -15.60
N LEU A 82 -1.35 -1.65 -14.45
CA LEU A 82 -0.34 -0.69 -14.00
C LEU A 82 0.91 -1.41 -13.48
N GLY A 83 0.71 -2.48 -12.70
CA GLY A 83 1.76 -3.32 -12.14
C GLY A 83 2.59 -4.05 -13.18
N ALA A 84 1.98 -4.41 -14.32
CA ALA A 84 2.69 -4.97 -15.48
C ALA A 84 3.74 -3.99 -16.06
N GLY A 85 3.63 -2.69 -15.79
CA GLY A 85 4.65 -1.70 -16.12
C GLY A 85 5.77 -1.57 -15.08
N GLY A 86 5.80 -2.41 -14.05
CA GLY A 86 6.80 -2.42 -12.97
C GLY A 86 6.55 -1.42 -11.83
N GLY A 87 5.38 -0.76 -11.82
CA GLY A 87 5.04 0.28 -10.83
C GLY A 87 3.80 -0.02 -10.00
N GLY A 88 3.38 0.95 -9.21
CA GLY A 88 2.08 0.93 -8.54
C GLY A 88 1.47 2.33 -8.46
N ILE A 89 0.43 2.48 -7.65
CA ILE A 89 -0.37 3.71 -7.57
C ILE A 89 0.50 4.90 -7.16
N HIS A 90 1.35 4.73 -6.13
CA HIS A 90 2.22 5.80 -5.66
C HIS A 90 3.16 6.31 -6.76
N CYS A 91 3.73 5.39 -7.54
CA CYS A 91 4.72 5.70 -8.58
C CYS A 91 4.18 6.60 -9.70
N VAL A 92 2.87 6.61 -9.91
CA VAL A 92 2.21 7.37 -10.99
C VAL A 92 1.38 8.55 -10.47
N THR A 93 1.54 8.90 -9.19
CA THR A 93 0.84 10.04 -8.57
C THR A 93 1.83 11.05 -8.01
N GLN A 94 1.53 12.33 -8.17
CA GLN A 94 2.26 13.42 -7.54
C GLN A 94 1.27 14.34 -6.82
N GLN A 95 1.41 14.42 -5.49
CA GLN A 95 0.57 15.29 -4.68
C GLN A 95 0.99 16.75 -4.83
N GLN A 96 0.01 17.64 -5.01
CA GLN A 96 0.18 19.08 -4.91
C GLN A 96 -0.54 19.57 -3.65
N PRO A 97 0.19 20.02 -2.61
CA PRO A 97 -0.42 20.58 -1.42
C PRO A 97 -1.32 21.77 -1.76
N VAL A 98 -2.42 21.89 -1.02
CA VAL A 98 -3.21 23.14 -1.02
C VAL A 98 -2.38 24.25 -0.38
N ARG A 99 -2.60 25.49 -0.83
CA ARG A 99 -1.92 26.66 -0.30
C ARG A 99 -2.43 27.04 1.10
#